data_AF-A0A377NEP5-F1
#
_entry.id   AF-A0A377NEP5-F1
#
_cell.length_a   1.000
_cell.length_b   1.000
_cell.length_c   1.000
_cell.angle_alpha   90.00
_cell.angle_beta   90.00
_cell.angle_gamma   90.00
#
_symmetry.space_group_name_H-M   'P 1'
#
loop_
_entity.id
_entity.type
_entity.pdbx_description
1 polymer ?
#
loop_
_entity_poly.entity_id
_entity_poly.type
_entity_poly.pdbx_seq_one_letter_code
_entity_poly.pdbx_strand_id
1 'polypeptide(L)'
;MINNICISLYGSIEDICKQQLVNAGFRVPKETTNGYLPLLLNMNKRLIEPRKRNVHFHSTLIVPEKNRNGFALLINKMQCGSNINGYQSHHLERTNFNDDFLNDFGLHHFHLGETTQKTGKHKRYIERTGNTIFAKVDQNDIYLLGVFGHNSEEKQFIYSDEQLLKSLYDEWPHLLEQCRVRGVTGQTLSPEERNALRSNGTNVITALSDDIAIMSPGGGFMANKMSAYVSIEMIHLYRTISLLKKSLFKIQEQHYPFDADFKVITFGHDELSLFCDKNCFFTKIQILDGNHKTMSLAPGYGPVYTHGFVRGQTTKLYVALIEALNTTASRNYLHPFPSLYIRHL
;
A
#
# COMPACT_ATOMS: atom_id res chain seq x y z
N MET A 1 37.55 3.16 9.59
CA MET A 1 36.47 3.27 10.59
C MET A 1 36.99 4.19 11.69
N ILE A 2 36.59 5.46 11.70
CA ILE A 2 37.10 6.46 12.65
C ILE A 2 36.17 6.57 13.88
N ASN A 3 34.88 6.25 13.73
CA ASN A 3 33.88 6.29 14.79
C ASN A 3 33.25 4.91 15.05
N ASN A 4 32.88 4.62 16.30
CA ASN A 4 32.14 3.42 16.71
C ASN A 4 30.63 3.70 16.64
N ILE A 5 30.13 3.86 15.41
CA ILE A 5 28.73 4.21 15.15
C ILE A 5 27.87 2.96 15.03
N CYS A 6 26.77 2.93 15.77
CA CYS A 6 25.76 1.88 15.73
C CYS A 6 24.44 2.39 15.12
N ILE A 7 23.72 1.51 14.42
CA ILE A 7 22.37 1.80 13.91
C ILE A 7 21.48 0.56 13.95
N SER A 8 20.31 0.68 14.58
CA SER A 8 19.27 -0.35 14.54
C SER A 8 18.32 -0.12 13.36
N LEU A 9 18.80 -0.34 12.14
CA LEU A 9 18.04 0.02 10.93
C LEU A 9 16.76 -0.82 10.77
N TYR A 10 16.91 -2.14 10.65
CA TYR A 10 15.79 -3.05 10.38
C TYR A 10 14.84 -3.15 11.56
N GLY A 11 15.37 -3.23 12.79
CA GLY A 11 14.56 -3.28 14.00
C GLY A 11 13.68 -2.03 14.15
N SER A 12 14.24 -0.83 13.99
CA SER A 12 13.45 0.40 14.06
C SER A 12 12.40 0.50 12.96
N ILE A 13 12.69 0.07 11.73
CA ILE A 13 11.71 0.05 10.62
C ILE A 13 10.52 -0.85 10.98
N GLU A 14 10.79 -2.05 11.49
CA GLU A 14 9.76 -3.01 11.88
C GLU A 14 8.88 -2.48 13.03
N ASP A 15 9.48 -1.85 14.03
CA ASP A 15 8.76 -1.21 15.13
C ASP A 15 7.87 -0.06 14.64
N ILE A 16 8.38 0.79 13.74
CA ILE A 16 7.59 1.88 13.12
C ILE A 16 6.39 1.29 12.36
N CYS A 17 6.61 0.28 11.51
CA CYS A 17 5.54 -0.33 10.73
C CYS A 17 4.46 -0.95 11.62
N LYS A 18 4.87 -1.67 12.67
CA LYS A 18 3.96 -2.24 13.66
C LYS A 18 3.14 -1.14 14.34
N GLN A 19 3.80 -0.07 14.79
CA GLN A 19 3.13 1.01 15.51
C GLN A 19 2.16 1.78 14.61
N GLN A 20 2.51 2.02 13.34
CA GLN A 20 1.61 2.64 12.36
C GLN A 20 0.34 1.80 12.16
N LEU A 21 0.48 0.48 12.01
CA LEU A 21 -0.68 -0.42 11.88
C LEU A 21 -1.56 -0.44 13.14
N VAL A 22 -0.95 -0.47 14.33
CA VAL A 22 -1.66 -0.44 15.62
C VAL A 22 -2.37 0.90 15.84
N ASN A 23 -1.68 2.02 15.61
CA ASN A 23 -2.22 3.37 15.75
C ASN A 23 -3.37 3.62 14.75
N ALA A 24 -3.22 3.13 13.52
CA ALA A 24 -4.29 3.15 12.55
C ALA A 24 -5.47 2.25 12.96
N GLY A 25 -5.33 1.39 13.97
CA GLY A 25 -6.38 0.56 14.53
C GLY A 25 -6.54 -0.79 13.83
N PHE A 26 -5.57 -1.27 13.06
CA PHE A 26 -5.66 -2.59 12.42
C PHE A 26 -5.34 -3.73 13.40
N ARG A 27 -5.83 -4.93 13.07
CA ARG A 27 -5.45 -6.13 13.80
C ARG A 27 -4.09 -6.59 13.30
N VAL A 28 -3.11 -6.56 14.20
CA VAL A 28 -1.72 -6.91 13.91
C VAL A 28 -1.39 -8.24 14.59
N PRO A 29 -0.84 -9.23 13.86
CA PRO A 29 -0.34 -10.47 14.46
C PRO A 29 0.73 -10.19 15.52
N LYS A 30 0.79 -11.02 16.57
CA LYS A 30 1.86 -10.92 17.59
C LYS A 30 3.23 -11.26 17.00
N GLU A 31 3.25 -12.22 16.09
CA GLU A 31 4.42 -12.70 15.36
C GLU A 31 4.10 -12.70 13.86
N THR A 32 5.13 -12.43 13.07
CA THR A 32 5.03 -12.36 11.61
C THR A 32 6.25 -13.06 11.01
N THR A 33 6.02 -13.91 10.01
CA THR A 33 7.08 -14.64 9.32
C THR A 33 7.95 -13.73 8.46
N ASN A 34 7.36 -12.68 7.88
CA ASN A 34 8.03 -11.83 6.88
C ASN A 34 8.28 -10.39 7.38
N GLY A 35 7.92 -10.08 8.63
CA GLY A 35 8.00 -8.72 9.19
C GLY A 35 6.68 -7.94 9.11
N TYR A 36 6.67 -6.73 9.67
CA TYR A 36 5.57 -5.78 9.71
C TYR A 36 5.57 -4.83 8.52
N LEU A 37 6.73 -4.54 7.90
CA LEU A 37 6.79 -3.79 6.65
C LEU A 37 5.90 -4.39 5.54
N PRO A 38 5.95 -5.70 5.22
CA PRO A 38 5.05 -6.27 4.21
C PRO A 38 3.58 -6.15 4.59
N LEU A 39 3.24 -6.24 5.88
CA LEU A 39 1.86 -6.07 6.34
C LEU A 39 1.37 -4.65 6.12
N LEU A 40 2.22 -3.66 6.40
CA LEU A 40 1.94 -2.24 6.15
C LEU A 40 1.76 -1.96 4.65
N LEU A 41 2.66 -2.46 3.82
CA LEU A 41 2.61 -2.32 2.36
C LEU A 41 1.39 -3.02 1.75
N ASN A 42 1.04 -4.22 2.23
CA ASN A 42 -0.16 -4.93 1.81
C ASN A 42 -1.43 -4.14 2.16
N MET A 43 -1.48 -3.56 3.37
CA MET A 43 -2.59 -2.68 3.73
C MET A 43 -2.65 -1.43 2.86
N ASN A 44 -1.51 -0.79 2.58
CA ASN A 44 -1.44 0.37 1.70
C ASN A 44 -1.94 0.04 0.28
N LYS A 45 -1.61 -1.14 -0.25
CA LYS A 45 -2.10 -1.61 -1.57
C LYS A 45 -3.61 -1.80 -1.60
N ARG A 46 -4.22 -2.29 -0.51
CA ARG A 46 -5.64 -2.66 -0.44
C ARG A 46 -6.56 -1.51 -0.05
N LEU A 47 -6.04 -0.52 0.68
CA LEU A 47 -6.77 0.67 1.06
C LEU A 47 -6.85 1.65 -0.11
N ILE A 48 -8.04 2.16 -0.35
CA ILE A 48 -8.25 3.20 -1.36
C ILE A 48 -8.23 4.55 -0.65
N GLU A 49 -7.28 5.40 -1.03
CA GLU A 49 -7.20 6.77 -0.52
C GLU A 49 -8.52 7.52 -0.75
N PRO A 50 -9.11 8.16 0.29
CA PRO A 50 -10.22 9.09 0.14
C PRO A 50 -9.81 10.30 -0.71
N ARG A 51 -10.14 10.23 -2.00
CA ARG A 51 -9.73 11.19 -3.03
C ARG A 51 -10.80 11.23 -4.10
N LYS A 52 -11.10 12.44 -4.59
CA LYS A 52 -12.03 12.67 -5.70
C LYS A 52 -11.49 11.96 -6.94
N ARG A 53 -12.34 11.11 -7.55
CA ARG A 53 -12.01 10.40 -8.78
C ARG A 53 -13.10 10.60 -9.82
N ASN A 54 -12.71 10.60 -11.10
CA ASN A 54 -13.65 10.45 -12.19
C ASN A 54 -14.17 9.01 -12.19
N VAL A 55 -15.45 8.83 -12.51
CA VAL A 55 -16.07 7.51 -12.52
C VAL A 55 -16.53 7.19 -13.93
N HIS A 56 -15.97 6.12 -14.47
CA HIS A 56 -16.26 5.61 -15.81
C HIS A 56 -17.12 4.35 -15.68
N PHE A 57 -18.12 4.25 -16.54
CA PHE A 57 -19.06 3.13 -16.55
C PHE A 57 -18.81 2.33 -17.81
N HIS A 58 -18.67 1.01 -17.67
CA HIS A 58 -18.57 0.14 -18.82
C HIS A 58 -19.87 0.24 -19.64
N SER A 59 -19.77 0.21 -20.97
CA SER A 59 -20.89 0.44 -21.88
C SER A 59 -22.07 -0.53 -21.65
N THR A 60 -21.79 -1.74 -21.16
CA THR A 60 -22.77 -2.79 -20.86
C THR A 60 -23.18 -2.89 -19.39
N LEU A 61 -22.78 -1.94 -18.53
CA LEU A 61 -23.09 -1.99 -17.11
C LEU A 61 -24.60 -1.89 -16.85
N ILE A 62 -25.17 -2.94 -16.25
CA ILE A 62 -26.57 -2.97 -15.80
C ILE A 62 -26.59 -3.06 -14.27
N VAL A 63 -27.32 -2.15 -13.63
CA VAL A 63 -27.50 -2.13 -12.17
C VAL A 63 -28.90 -2.68 -11.83
N PRO A 64 -29.00 -3.80 -11.10
CA PRO A 64 -30.28 -4.35 -10.65
C PRO A 64 -31.09 -3.32 -9.86
N GLU A 65 -32.41 -3.33 -10.03
CA GLU A 65 -33.31 -2.34 -9.41
C GLU A 65 -33.09 -2.22 -7.90
N LYS A 66 -33.01 -3.37 -7.21
CA LYS A 66 -32.74 -3.47 -5.76
C LYS A 66 -31.42 -2.83 -5.30
N ASN A 67 -30.49 -2.54 -6.20
CA ASN A 67 -29.17 -1.98 -5.89
C ASN A 67 -29.00 -0.52 -6.34
N ARG A 68 -29.99 0.09 -7.01
CA ARG A 68 -29.86 1.43 -7.61
C ARG A 68 -29.48 2.52 -6.59
N ASN A 69 -30.11 2.52 -5.42
CA ASN A 69 -29.83 3.51 -4.38
C ASN A 69 -28.41 3.37 -3.81
N GLY A 70 -28.03 2.15 -3.41
CA GLY A 70 -26.70 1.86 -2.89
C GLY A 70 -25.59 2.13 -3.91
N PHE A 71 -25.84 1.84 -5.18
CA PHE A 71 -24.97 2.21 -6.30
C PHE A 71 -24.82 3.73 -6.40
N ALA A 72 -25.92 4.49 -6.49
CA ALA A 72 -25.87 5.95 -6.58
C ALA A 72 -25.12 6.61 -5.42
N LEU A 73 -25.31 6.12 -4.19
CA LEU A 73 -24.58 6.58 -3.00
C LEU A 73 -23.07 6.32 -3.12
N LEU A 74 -22.68 5.14 -3.60
CA LEU A 74 -21.28 4.80 -3.84
C LEU A 74 -20.65 5.70 -4.90
N ILE A 75 -21.32 5.92 -6.04
CA ILE A 75 -20.85 6.81 -7.10
C ILE A 75 -20.63 8.23 -6.57
N ASN A 76 -21.59 8.77 -5.81
CA ASN A 76 -21.46 10.09 -5.22
C ASN A 76 -20.23 10.16 -4.29
N LYS A 77 -20.00 9.13 -3.47
CA LYS A 77 -18.82 9.08 -2.59
C LYS A 77 -17.51 9.04 -3.38
N MET A 78 -17.44 8.27 -4.47
CA MET A 78 -16.27 8.21 -5.36
C MET A 78 -15.97 9.59 -5.97
N GLN A 79 -16.99 10.27 -6.49
CA GLN A 79 -16.88 11.58 -7.14
C GLN A 79 -16.59 12.74 -6.16
N CYS A 80 -17.06 12.62 -4.92
CA CYS A 80 -16.81 13.62 -3.86
C CYS A 80 -15.50 13.37 -3.10
N GLY A 81 -14.83 12.24 -3.34
CA GLY A 81 -13.62 11.87 -2.61
C GLY A 81 -13.83 11.43 -1.17
N SER A 82 -15.04 10.97 -0.85
CA SER A 82 -15.34 10.36 0.44
C SER A 82 -14.62 9.01 0.59
N ASN A 83 -14.45 8.56 1.84
CA ASN A 83 -13.92 7.23 2.11
C ASN A 83 -14.89 6.13 1.63
N ILE A 84 -14.44 5.30 0.70
CA ILE A 84 -15.19 4.16 0.15
C ILE A 84 -14.74 2.79 0.68
N ASN A 85 -13.74 2.73 1.57
CA ASN A 85 -13.22 1.46 2.11
C ASN A 85 -14.26 0.67 2.92
N GLY A 86 -15.31 1.34 3.42
CA GLY A 86 -16.45 0.67 4.07
C GLY A 86 -17.32 -0.15 3.11
N TYR A 87 -17.20 0.06 1.81
CA TYR A 87 -17.89 -0.72 0.78
C TYR A 87 -17.11 -1.99 0.39
N GLN A 88 -15.83 -2.11 0.77
CA GLN A 88 -15.03 -3.32 0.53
C GLN A 88 -15.38 -4.44 1.54
N SER A 89 -14.73 -5.59 1.41
CA SER A 89 -14.84 -6.69 2.36
C SER A 89 -14.28 -6.35 3.76
N HIS A 90 -14.89 -6.93 4.80
CA HIS A 90 -14.36 -6.86 6.17
C HIS A 90 -12.99 -7.56 6.34
N HIS A 91 -12.51 -8.31 5.34
CA HIS A 91 -11.14 -8.80 5.31
C HIS A 91 -10.11 -7.66 5.29
N LEU A 92 -10.50 -6.43 4.97
CA LEU A 92 -9.66 -5.24 5.06
C LEU A 92 -9.24 -4.91 6.51
N GLU A 93 -9.82 -5.55 7.53
CA GLU A 93 -9.32 -5.43 8.92
C GLU A 93 -8.09 -6.28 9.22
N ARG A 94 -7.81 -7.27 8.36
CA ARG A 94 -6.74 -8.26 8.56
C ARG A 94 -5.54 -7.85 7.72
N THR A 95 -4.46 -7.46 8.40
CA THR A 95 -3.20 -6.99 7.78
C THR A 95 -2.50 -8.07 6.96
N ASN A 96 -2.67 -9.34 7.35
CA ASN A 96 -2.10 -10.51 6.69
C ASN A 96 -3.02 -11.17 5.65
N PHE A 97 -4.17 -10.56 5.33
CA PHE A 97 -5.02 -11.07 4.25
C PHE A 97 -4.49 -10.58 2.90
N ASN A 98 -4.25 -11.51 1.98
CA ASN A 98 -3.93 -11.24 0.60
C ASN A 98 -5.22 -11.29 -0.21
N ASP A 99 -5.52 -10.21 -0.94
CA ASP A 99 -6.70 -10.16 -1.80
C ASP A 99 -6.33 -10.69 -3.19
N ASP A 100 -6.73 -11.92 -3.47
CA ASP A 100 -6.38 -12.63 -4.68
C ASP A 100 -6.95 -11.97 -5.95
N PHE A 101 -8.13 -11.34 -5.84
CA PHE A 101 -8.73 -10.62 -6.96
C PHE A 101 -7.96 -9.34 -7.30
N LEU A 102 -7.55 -8.60 -6.26
CA LEU A 102 -6.70 -7.44 -6.42
C LEU A 102 -5.27 -7.80 -6.85
N ASN A 103 -4.70 -8.88 -6.33
CA ASN A 103 -3.32 -9.26 -6.60
C ASN A 103 -3.15 -9.86 -8.00
N ASP A 104 -4.11 -10.64 -8.48
CA ASP A 104 -4.05 -11.19 -9.84
C ASP A 104 -4.56 -10.17 -10.86
N PHE A 105 -5.82 -9.76 -10.75
CA PHE A 105 -6.48 -8.95 -11.79
C PHE A 105 -6.36 -7.43 -11.58
N GLY A 106 -5.89 -6.97 -10.42
CA GLY A 106 -5.84 -5.54 -10.13
C GLY A 106 -7.22 -4.91 -9.88
N LEU A 107 -8.24 -5.74 -9.64
CA LEU A 107 -9.63 -5.31 -9.50
C LEU A 107 -10.07 -5.29 -8.04
N HIS A 108 -10.96 -4.36 -7.73
CA HIS A 108 -11.63 -4.23 -6.44
C HIS A 108 -13.10 -4.63 -6.58
N HIS A 109 -13.71 -5.03 -5.47
CA HIS A 109 -15.15 -5.26 -5.39
C HIS A 109 -15.76 -4.42 -4.27
N PHE A 110 -16.92 -3.81 -4.54
CA PHE A 110 -17.64 -2.98 -3.60
C PHE A 110 -19.07 -3.50 -3.40
N HIS A 111 -19.48 -3.71 -2.16
CA HIS A 111 -20.85 -4.05 -1.78
C HIS A 111 -21.80 -2.87 -2.07
N LEU A 112 -23.06 -3.15 -2.42
CA LEU A 112 -24.01 -2.13 -2.89
C LEU A 112 -25.13 -1.82 -1.88
N GLY A 113 -24.84 -1.88 -0.58
CA GLY A 113 -25.78 -1.50 0.47
C GLY A 113 -25.92 0.01 0.64
N GLU A 114 -27.02 0.43 1.25
CA GLU A 114 -27.36 1.85 1.45
C GLU A 114 -26.83 2.40 2.78
N THR A 115 -26.77 1.55 3.81
CA THR A 115 -26.34 1.94 5.15
C THR A 115 -25.27 1.01 5.70
N THR A 116 -24.58 1.45 6.75
CA THR A 116 -23.62 0.64 7.47
C THR A 116 -24.31 -0.39 8.37
N GLN A 117 -23.66 -1.52 8.62
CA GLN A 117 -24.18 -2.56 9.51
C GLN A 117 -24.53 -2.00 10.90
N LYS A 118 -25.77 -2.21 11.34
CA LYS A 118 -26.30 -1.65 12.61
C LYS A 118 -25.73 -2.33 13.86
N THR A 119 -25.39 -3.62 13.76
CA THR A 119 -24.96 -4.45 14.90
C THR A 119 -23.67 -5.24 14.57
N GLY A 120 -23.06 -5.85 15.59
CA GLY A 120 -21.89 -6.70 15.43
C GLY A 120 -20.55 -5.96 15.36
N LYS A 121 -19.49 -6.70 15.00
CA LYS A 121 -18.09 -6.23 15.00
C LYS A 121 -17.69 -5.45 13.75
N HIS A 122 -18.56 -5.36 12.74
CA HIS A 122 -18.28 -4.79 11.42
C HIS A 122 -19.14 -3.56 11.10
N LYS A 123 -19.56 -2.79 12.12
CA LYS A 123 -20.43 -1.60 11.98
C LYS A 123 -19.94 -0.49 11.04
N ARG A 124 -18.65 -0.50 10.67
CA ARG A 124 -18.05 0.43 9.71
C ARG A 124 -18.24 0.02 8.25
N TYR A 125 -18.69 -1.21 8.00
CA TYR A 125 -18.88 -1.75 6.67
C TYR A 125 -20.35 -1.63 6.27
N ILE A 126 -20.56 -1.48 4.97
CA ILE A 126 -21.89 -1.40 4.37
C ILE A 126 -22.63 -2.73 4.51
N GLU A 127 -23.96 -2.67 4.65
CA GLU A 127 -24.84 -3.83 4.66
C GLU A 127 -24.73 -4.59 3.33
N ARG A 128 -24.71 -5.93 3.42
CA ARG A 128 -24.51 -6.77 2.23
C ARG A 128 -25.82 -7.02 1.53
N THR A 129 -25.86 -6.69 0.26
CA THR A 129 -27.00 -6.93 -0.63
C THR A 129 -26.88 -8.22 -1.44
N GLY A 130 -25.84 -9.02 -1.20
CA GLY A 130 -25.42 -10.12 -2.07
C GLY A 130 -24.69 -9.65 -3.34
N ASN A 131 -25.06 -8.50 -3.90
CA ASN A 131 -24.41 -7.98 -5.10
C ASN A 131 -23.21 -7.06 -4.80
N THR A 132 -22.20 -7.11 -5.65
CA THR A 132 -21.01 -6.27 -5.63
C THR A 132 -20.71 -5.68 -7.02
N ILE A 133 -20.28 -4.43 -7.08
CA ILE A 133 -19.73 -3.83 -8.31
C ILE A 133 -18.22 -4.12 -8.37
N PHE A 134 -17.75 -4.63 -9.50
CA PHE A 134 -16.32 -4.81 -9.76
C PHE A 134 -15.75 -3.58 -10.46
N ALA A 135 -14.55 -3.17 -10.07
CA ALA A 135 -13.94 -1.97 -10.59
C ALA A 135 -12.41 -2.02 -10.65
N LYS A 136 -11.83 -1.37 -11.65
CA LYS A 136 -10.41 -0.97 -11.63
C LYS A 136 -10.32 0.41 -10.97
N VAL A 137 -9.48 0.52 -9.94
CA VAL A 137 -9.23 1.77 -9.23
C VAL A 137 -7.82 2.22 -9.57
N ASP A 138 -7.71 3.45 -10.08
CA ASP A 138 -6.46 4.16 -10.30
C ASP A 138 -6.40 5.42 -9.43
N GLN A 139 -5.35 6.22 -9.62
CA GLN A 139 -5.11 7.42 -8.81
C GLN A 139 -6.26 8.43 -8.94
N ASN A 140 -6.68 8.73 -10.18
CA ASN A 140 -7.66 9.77 -10.49
C ASN A 140 -8.98 9.22 -11.05
N ASP A 141 -9.04 7.93 -11.35
CA ASP A 141 -10.15 7.32 -12.10
C ASP A 141 -10.59 6.01 -11.44
N ILE A 142 -11.89 5.72 -11.54
CA ILE A 142 -12.48 4.43 -11.20
C ILE A 142 -13.28 3.96 -12.40
N TYR A 143 -13.00 2.75 -12.87
CA TYR A 143 -13.65 2.13 -14.02
C TYR A 143 -14.53 0.99 -13.52
N LEU A 144 -15.86 1.12 -13.67
CA LEU A 144 -16.85 0.17 -13.18
C LEU A 144 -17.21 -0.82 -14.28
N LEU A 145 -16.92 -2.11 -14.06
CA LEU A 145 -17.12 -3.15 -15.08
C LEU A 145 -18.55 -3.69 -15.07
N GLY A 146 -19.03 -4.11 -13.89
CA GLY A 146 -20.26 -4.89 -13.80
C GLY A 146 -20.70 -5.14 -12.36
N VAL A 147 -22.01 -5.36 -12.18
CA VAL A 147 -22.59 -5.83 -10.91
C VAL A 147 -22.71 -7.35 -10.96
N PHE A 148 -22.14 -8.02 -9.97
CA PHE A 148 -22.13 -9.47 -9.87
C PHE A 148 -22.66 -9.92 -8.50
N GLY A 149 -23.46 -10.98 -8.47
CA GLY A 149 -23.89 -11.61 -7.23
C GLY A 149 -22.76 -12.39 -6.55
N HIS A 150 -22.79 -12.45 -5.22
CA HIS A 150 -21.96 -13.37 -4.42
C HIS A 150 -22.50 -14.80 -4.42
N ASN A 151 -23.76 -15.00 -4.82
CA ASN A 151 -24.41 -16.30 -4.78
C ASN A 151 -23.86 -17.18 -5.92
N SER A 152 -23.49 -18.42 -5.57
CA SER A 152 -22.93 -19.44 -6.47
C SER A 152 -23.83 -19.81 -7.65
N GLU A 153 -25.10 -19.41 -7.62
CA GLU A 153 -26.12 -19.78 -8.61
C GLU A 153 -25.98 -19.05 -9.95
N GLU A 154 -25.36 -17.85 -10.00
CA GLU A 154 -25.24 -17.09 -11.25
C GLU A 154 -23.95 -17.43 -12.03
N LYS A 155 -22.79 -17.46 -11.35
CA LYS A 155 -21.49 -17.91 -11.91
C LYS A 155 -20.53 -18.30 -10.78
N GLN A 156 -20.27 -19.59 -10.62
CA GLN A 156 -19.21 -20.07 -9.73
C GLN A 156 -17.85 -19.53 -10.20
N PHE A 157 -17.03 -19.01 -9.27
CA PHE A 157 -15.69 -18.44 -9.55
C PHE A 157 -15.65 -17.16 -10.41
N ILE A 158 -16.67 -16.30 -10.38
CA ILE A 158 -16.68 -15.02 -11.13
C ILE A 158 -15.43 -14.14 -10.89
N TYR A 159 -14.85 -14.17 -9.69
CA TYR A 159 -13.61 -13.44 -9.36
C TYR A 159 -12.37 -13.94 -10.14
N SER A 160 -12.46 -15.09 -10.79
CA SER A 160 -11.42 -15.72 -11.59
C SER A 160 -11.82 -15.86 -13.06
N ASP A 161 -12.91 -15.20 -13.49
CA ASP A 161 -13.36 -15.22 -14.88
C ASP A 161 -12.52 -14.25 -15.73
N GLU A 162 -11.76 -14.78 -16.68
CA GLU A 162 -10.91 -14.00 -17.57
C GLU A 162 -11.70 -13.05 -18.49
N GLN A 163 -13.00 -13.28 -18.67
CA GLN A 163 -13.87 -12.34 -19.37
C GLN A 163 -13.90 -10.96 -18.70
N LEU A 164 -13.58 -10.85 -17.40
CA LEU A 164 -13.41 -9.56 -16.73
C LEU A 164 -12.21 -8.77 -17.29
N LEU A 165 -11.09 -9.45 -17.54
CA LEU A 165 -9.91 -8.82 -18.16
C LEU A 165 -10.17 -8.48 -19.63
N LYS A 166 -10.89 -9.36 -20.34
CA LYS A 166 -11.28 -9.11 -21.73
C LYS A 166 -12.20 -7.89 -21.84
N SER A 167 -13.25 -7.83 -21.02
CA SER A 167 -14.16 -6.67 -20.95
C SER A 167 -13.42 -5.38 -20.60
N LEU A 168 -12.45 -5.42 -19.68
CA LEU A 168 -11.61 -4.27 -19.38
C LEU A 168 -10.74 -3.84 -20.59
N TYR A 169 -10.16 -4.80 -21.31
CA TYR A 169 -9.33 -4.54 -22.49
C TYR A 169 -10.13 -3.97 -23.66
N ASP A 170 -11.30 -4.52 -23.93
CA ASP A 170 -12.13 -4.14 -25.06
C ASP A 170 -12.64 -2.69 -24.92
N GLU A 171 -12.95 -2.24 -23.70
CA GLU A 171 -13.44 -0.87 -23.42
C GLU A 171 -12.30 0.11 -23.11
N TRP A 172 -11.29 -0.31 -22.34
CA TRP A 172 -10.21 0.55 -21.84
C TRP A 172 -8.84 -0.14 -21.96
N PRO A 173 -8.33 -0.36 -23.19
CA PRO A 173 -7.10 -1.12 -23.43
C PRO A 173 -5.87 -0.49 -22.75
N HIS A 174 -5.86 0.83 -22.56
CA HIS A 174 -4.76 1.55 -21.89
C HIS A 174 -4.52 1.09 -20.44
N LEU A 175 -5.54 0.52 -19.78
CA LEU A 175 -5.41 0.01 -18.41
C LEU A 175 -4.58 -1.27 -18.31
N LEU A 176 -4.47 -2.02 -19.40
CA LEU A 176 -3.79 -3.32 -19.45
C LEU A 176 -2.56 -3.34 -20.36
N GLU A 177 -2.30 -2.29 -21.13
CA GLU A 177 -1.17 -2.27 -22.09
C GLU A 177 0.19 -2.47 -21.40
N GLN A 178 0.40 -1.90 -20.21
CA GLN A 178 1.63 -2.11 -19.42
C GLN A 178 1.79 -3.56 -18.93
N CYS A 179 0.71 -4.33 -18.89
CA CYS A 179 0.68 -5.73 -18.48
C CYS A 179 0.75 -6.68 -19.67
N ARG A 180 0.79 -6.15 -20.90
CA ARG A 180 0.85 -6.95 -22.12
C ARG A 180 2.23 -7.57 -22.28
N VAL A 181 2.25 -8.89 -22.41
CA VAL A 181 3.46 -9.67 -22.70
C VAL A 181 3.54 -9.88 -24.21
N ARG A 182 4.66 -9.47 -24.81
CA ARG A 182 4.89 -9.61 -26.25
C ARG A 182 5.74 -10.85 -26.54
N GLY A 183 5.45 -11.54 -27.64
CA GLY A 183 6.19 -12.73 -28.07
C GLY A 183 5.91 -14.00 -27.27
N VAL A 184 4.82 -14.02 -26.48
CA VAL A 184 4.39 -15.18 -25.69
C VAL A 184 2.91 -15.42 -25.91
N THR A 185 2.52 -16.68 -26.10
CA THR A 185 1.12 -17.10 -26.16
C THR A 185 0.55 -17.23 -24.75
N GLY A 186 -0.56 -16.54 -24.48
CA GLY A 186 -1.28 -16.67 -23.22
C GLY A 186 -1.98 -18.02 -23.08
N GLN A 187 -2.48 -18.30 -21.88
CA GLN A 187 -3.28 -19.47 -21.56
C GLN A 187 -4.74 -19.06 -21.41
N THR A 188 -5.63 -19.87 -21.97
CA THR A 188 -7.08 -19.82 -21.74
C THR A 188 -7.40 -20.86 -20.69
N LEU A 189 -7.96 -20.42 -19.55
CA LEU A 189 -8.30 -21.30 -18.44
C LEU A 189 -9.76 -21.12 -18.06
N SER A 190 -10.42 -22.19 -17.64
CA SER A 190 -11.71 -22.05 -16.99
C SER A 190 -11.56 -21.24 -15.68
N PRO A 191 -12.64 -20.57 -15.22
CA PRO A 191 -12.61 -19.84 -13.95
C PRO A 191 -12.22 -20.72 -12.74
N GLU A 192 -12.59 -22.00 -12.76
CA GLU A 192 -12.23 -22.98 -11.72
C GLU A 192 -10.73 -23.31 -11.73
N GLU A 193 -10.16 -23.63 -12.89
CA GLU A 193 -8.72 -23.91 -13.04
C GLU A 193 -7.89 -22.70 -12.62
N ARG A 194 -8.28 -21.50 -13.06
CA ARG A 194 -7.61 -20.27 -12.65
C ARG A 194 -7.71 -20.07 -11.14
N ASN A 195 -8.88 -20.30 -10.55
CA ASN A 195 -9.05 -20.19 -9.10
C ASN A 195 -8.15 -21.18 -8.33
N ALA A 196 -7.99 -22.41 -8.83
CA ALA A 196 -7.10 -23.41 -8.24
C ALA A 196 -5.63 -23.00 -8.33
N LEU A 197 -5.16 -22.50 -9.47
CA LEU A 197 -3.80 -21.98 -9.64
C LEU A 197 -3.55 -20.76 -8.74
N ARG A 198 -4.51 -19.83 -8.70
CA ARG A 198 -4.44 -18.62 -7.88
C ARG A 198 -4.38 -18.95 -6.39
N SER A 199 -5.19 -19.90 -5.93
CA SER A 199 -5.19 -20.38 -4.54
C SER A 199 -3.84 -20.98 -4.12
N ASN A 200 -3.04 -21.42 -5.10
CA ASN A 200 -1.68 -21.92 -4.92
C ASN A 200 -0.59 -20.87 -5.17
N GLY A 201 -0.94 -19.62 -5.44
CA GLY A 201 0.02 -18.52 -5.69
C GLY A 201 0.70 -18.61 -7.06
N THR A 202 0.08 -19.28 -8.03
CA THR A 202 0.62 -19.40 -9.39
C THR A 202 0.14 -18.25 -10.27
N ASN A 203 1.08 -17.58 -10.95
CA ASN A 203 0.77 -16.53 -11.92
C ASN A 203 0.49 -17.16 -13.29
N VAL A 204 -0.48 -16.60 -14.01
CA VAL A 204 -0.87 -17.07 -15.35
C VAL A 204 -0.82 -15.91 -16.33
N ILE A 205 -0.15 -16.12 -17.46
CA ILE A 205 -0.26 -15.23 -18.61
C ILE A 205 -1.59 -15.55 -19.29
N THR A 206 -2.54 -14.64 -19.26
CA THR A 206 -3.91 -14.83 -19.76
C THR A 206 -4.00 -14.44 -21.21
N ALA A 207 -4.55 -15.31 -22.07
CA ALA A 207 -4.91 -14.93 -23.42
C ALA A 207 -6.25 -14.18 -23.43
N LEU A 208 -6.30 -12.99 -24.03
CA LEU A 208 -7.54 -12.26 -24.29
C LEU A 208 -8.03 -12.43 -25.74
N SER A 209 -7.07 -12.60 -26.66
CA SER A 209 -7.23 -13.00 -28.06
C SER A 209 -5.90 -13.59 -28.56
N ASP A 210 -5.84 -14.07 -29.80
CA ASP A 210 -4.66 -14.76 -30.35
C ASP A 210 -3.33 -13.98 -30.19
N ASP A 211 -3.38 -12.64 -30.30
CA ASP A 211 -2.20 -11.76 -30.24
C ASP A 211 -2.09 -10.93 -28.94
N ILE A 212 -3.02 -11.12 -28.00
CA ILE A 212 -3.09 -10.35 -26.76
C ILE A 212 -2.95 -11.28 -25.56
N ALA A 213 -1.76 -11.25 -24.95
CA ALA A 213 -1.43 -11.95 -23.72
C ALA A 213 -1.17 -10.95 -22.59
N ILE A 214 -1.87 -11.10 -21.47
CA ILE A 214 -1.80 -10.20 -20.30
C ILE A 214 -1.28 -10.96 -19.08
N MET A 215 -0.27 -10.44 -18.41
CA MET A 215 0.26 -11.01 -17.16
C MET A 215 -0.21 -10.20 -15.95
N SER A 216 -0.94 -10.89 -15.06
CA SER A 216 -1.42 -10.44 -13.74
C SER A 216 -1.41 -8.93 -13.51
N PRO A 217 -2.44 -8.20 -13.97
CA PRO A 217 -2.51 -6.74 -13.84
C PRO A 217 -2.42 -6.20 -12.41
N GLY A 218 -2.71 -7.03 -11.41
CA GLY A 218 -2.52 -6.72 -9.99
C GLY A 218 -1.07 -6.86 -9.48
N GLY A 219 -0.17 -7.37 -10.31
CA GLY A 219 1.23 -7.68 -10.05
C GLY A 219 1.51 -9.17 -9.84
N GLY A 220 0.49 -9.96 -9.48
CA GLY A 220 0.60 -11.39 -9.22
C GLY A 220 1.14 -11.71 -7.82
N PHE A 221 1.65 -12.93 -7.69
CA PHE A 221 2.07 -13.56 -6.44
C PHE A 221 3.55 -13.97 -6.47
N MET A 222 4.17 -14.00 -5.29
CA MET A 222 5.45 -14.66 -5.04
C MET A 222 5.23 -16.12 -4.62
N ALA A 223 6.30 -16.92 -4.57
CA ALA A 223 6.25 -18.33 -4.16
C ALA A 223 5.68 -18.55 -2.74
N ASN A 224 5.83 -17.57 -1.84
CA ASN A 224 5.22 -17.59 -0.49
C ASN A 224 3.79 -17.00 -0.47
N LYS A 225 3.16 -16.83 -1.64
CA LYS A 225 1.83 -16.22 -1.87
C LYS A 225 1.69 -14.76 -1.47
N MET A 226 2.78 -14.07 -1.11
CA MET A 226 2.75 -12.62 -0.95
C MET A 226 2.47 -11.95 -2.30
N SER A 227 1.78 -10.81 -2.28
CA SER A 227 1.67 -9.96 -3.47
C SER A 227 3.06 -9.64 -4.01
N ALA A 228 3.31 -9.92 -5.29
CA ALA A 228 4.58 -9.58 -5.93
C ALA A 228 4.84 -8.07 -5.94
N TYR A 229 3.77 -7.26 -6.03
CA TYR A 229 3.85 -5.82 -5.84
C TYR A 229 4.48 -5.45 -4.49
N VAL A 230 4.01 -6.06 -3.39
CA VAL A 230 4.53 -5.82 -2.05
C VAL A 230 5.99 -6.24 -1.94
N SER A 231 6.35 -7.41 -2.47
CA SER A 231 7.74 -7.89 -2.42
C SER A 231 8.70 -7.01 -3.22
N ILE A 232 8.30 -6.54 -4.40
CA ILE A 232 9.11 -5.62 -5.19
C ILE A 232 9.27 -4.27 -4.46
N GLU A 233 8.20 -3.77 -3.86
CA GLU A 233 8.25 -2.53 -3.07
C GLU A 233 9.19 -2.65 -1.87
N MET A 234 9.17 -3.79 -1.16
CA MET A 234 10.12 -4.05 -0.08
C MET A 234 11.57 -4.02 -0.57
N ILE A 235 11.86 -4.65 -1.72
CA ILE A 235 13.21 -4.67 -2.31
C ILE A 235 13.67 -3.24 -2.63
N HIS A 236 12.80 -2.44 -3.26
CA HIS A 236 13.10 -1.04 -3.59
C HIS A 236 13.36 -0.22 -2.33
N LEU A 237 12.46 -0.28 -1.34
CA LEU A 237 12.64 0.44 -0.08
C LEU A 237 13.93 0.06 0.63
N TYR A 238 14.20 -1.23 0.83
CA TYR A 238 15.42 -1.64 1.53
C TYR A 238 16.69 -1.27 0.78
N ARG A 239 16.68 -1.36 -0.55
CA ARG A 239 17.80 -0.89 -1.38
C ARG A 239 18.00 0.61 -1.21
N THR A 240 16.95 1.40 -1.34
CA THR A 240 17.06 2.86 -1.27
C THR A 240 17.45 3.33 0.12
N ILE A 241 16.85 2.80 1.18
CA ILE A 241 17.23 3.10 2.57
C ILE A 241 18.72 2.78 2.81
N SER A 242 19.22 1.67 2.26
CA SER A 242 20.65 1.32 2.35
C SER A 242 21.55 2.34 1.64
N LEU A 243 21.15 2.82 0.47
CA LEU A 243 21.87 3.86 -0.29
C LEU A 243 21.82 5.24 0.39
N LEU A 244 20.65 5.62 0.90
CA LEU A 244 20.44 6.85 1.68
C LEU A 244 21.29 6.84 2.94
N LYS A 245 21.30 5.72 3.68
CA LYS A 245 22.19 5.54 4.83
C LYS A 245 23.65 5.77 4.42
N LYS A 246 24.16 5.03 3.43
CA LYS A 246 25.56 5.19 2.97
C LYS A 246 25.89 6.65 2.61
N SER A 247 24.98 7.32 1.92
CA SER A 247 25.15 8.70 1.50
C SER A 247 25.13 9.68 2.66
N LEU A 248 24.20 9.51 3.62
CA LEU A 248 24.11 10.34 4.82
C LEU A 248 25.41 10.27 5.61
N PHE A 249 25.91 9.07 5.89
CA PHE A 249 27.14 8.89 6.66
C PHE A 249 28.36 9.41 5.88
N LYS A 250 28.44 9.19 4.56
CA LYS A 250 29.51 9.79 3.74
C LYS A 250 29.56 11.32 3.86
N ILE A 251 28.41 12.00 3.99
CA ILE A 251 28.32 13.47 4.04
C ILE A 251 28.50 14.00 5.46
N GLN A 252 27.91 13.34 6.47
CA GLN A 252 27.76 13.89 7.82
C GLN A 252 28.58 13.19 8.90
N GLU A 253 29.12 11.99 8.66
CA GLU A 253 29.77 11.17 9.71
C GLU A 253 30.95 11.88 10.39
N GLN A 254 31.72 12.67 9.65
CA GLN A 254 32.83 13.45 10.19
C GLN A 254 32.39 14.49 11.24
N HIS A 255 31.12 14.88 11.22
CA HIS A 255 30.54 15.81 12.18
C HIS A 255 29.89 15.07 13.35
N TYR A 256 29.78 13.74 13.34
CA TYR A 256 29.09 13.01 14.41
C TYR A 256 30.00 12.70 15.61
N PRO A 257 29.42 12.55 16.81
CA PRO A 257 30.12 12.00 17.97
C PRO A 257 30.65 10.60 17.71
N PHE A 258 31.80 10.27 18.32
CA PHE A 258 32.50 9.00 18.09
C PHE A 258 31.72 7.75 18.51
N ASP A 259 30.76 7.87 19.43
CA ASP A 259 29.97 6.78 20.00
C ASP A 259 28.46 6.88 19.69
N ALA A 260 28.12 7.56 18.59
CA ALA A 260 26.74 7.78 18.19
C ALA A 260 25.99 6.45 17.94
N ASP A 261 24.80 6.36 18.52
CA ASP A 261 23.89 5.22 18.37
C ASP A 261 22.55 5.70 17.82
N PHE A 262 22.19 5.26 16.62
CA PHE A 262 21.06 5.77 15.85
C PHE A 262 19.87 4.80 15.81
N LYS A 263 18.67 5.37 15.94
CA LYS A 263 17.39 4.73 15.61
C LYS A 263 16.74 5.42 14.42
N VAL A 264 15.98 4.66 13.64
CA VAL A 264 15.16 5.22 12.55
C VAL A 264 13.96 5.95 13.14
N ILE A 265 13.66 7.11 12.56
CA ILE A 265 12.49 7.93 12.92
C ILE A 265 11.45 7.88 11.83
N THR A 266 11.85 8.23 10.61
CA THR A 266 11.07 8.05 9.40
C THR A 266 11.94 7.46 8.30
N PHE A 267 11.30 6.79 7.37
CA PHE A 267 11.93 6.25 6.18
C PHE A 267 10.94 6.31 5.02
N GLY A 268 11.46 6.31 3.81
CA GLY A 268 10.66 6.30 2.59
C GLY A 268 11.53 6.05 1.37
N HIS A 269 10.94 6.26 0.21
CA HIS A 269 11.63 6.09 -1.07
C HIS A 269 12.69 7.15 -1.30
N ASP A 270 12.51 8.36 -0.77
CA ASP A 270 13.42 9.47 -1.03
C ASP A 270 14.03 10.05 0.24
N GLU A 271 13.73 9.50 1.41
CA GLU A 271 14.25 10.01 2.68
C GLU A 271 14.52 8.94 3.73
N LEU A 272 15.47 9.27 4.59
CA LEU A 272 15.79 8.53 5.80
C LEU A 272 16.12 9.53 6.90
N SER A 273 15.42 9.42 8.02
CA SER A 273 15.72 10.22 9.21
C SER A 273 16.06 9.34 10.39
N LEU A 274 17.06 9.77 11.14
CA LEU A 274 17.65 9.07 12.26
C LEU A 274 17.69 9.99 13.48
N PHE A 275 17.58 9.41 14.65
CA PHE A 275 17.87 10.10 15.90
C PHE A 275 18.94 9.36 16.66
N CYS A 276 19.92 10.11 17.17
CA CYS A 276 20.92 9.59 18.07
C CYS A 276 20.45 9.75 19.51
N ASP A 277 20.14 8.64 20.19
CA ASP A 277 19.61 8.68 21.55
C ASP A 277 20.63 9.25 22.53
N LYS A 278 21.88 8.75 22.50
CA LYS A 278 22.93 9.11 23.47
C LYS A 278 23.32 10.58 23.41
N ASN A 279 23.38 11.13 22.21
CA ASN A 279 23.83 12.50 21.94
C ASN A 279 22.68 13.44 21.55
N CYS A 280 21.43 12.95 21.69
CA CYS A 280 20.19 13.70 21.57
C CYS A 280 20.05 14.55 20.30
N PHE A 281 20.50 14.06 19.13
CA PHE A 281 20.39 14.83 17.88
C PHE A 281 19.68 14.07 16.78
N PHE A 282 18.98 14.83 15.95
CA PHE A 282 18.31 14.37 14.76
C PHE A 282 19.20 14.57 13.54
N THR A 283 19.16 13.63 12.61
CA THR A 283 19.81 13.78 11.30
C THR A 283 18.94 13.19 10.20
N LYS A 284 18.93 13.82 9.03
CA LYS A 284 18.09 13.41 7.90
C LYS A 284 18.86 13.52 6.60
N ILE A 285 18.57 12.61 5.69
CA ILE A 285 18.86 12.74 4.26
C ILE A 285 17.56 12.70 3.47
N GLN A 286 17.49 13.50 2.41
CA GLN A 286 16.41 13.48 1.43
C GLN A 286 16.97 13.66 0.01
N ILE A 287 16.36 12.99 -0.96
CA ILE A 287 16.58 13.23 -2.39
C ILE A 287 15.63 14.34 -2.81
N LEU A 288 16.17 15.47 -3.23
CA LEU A 288 15.43 16.62 -3.76
C LEU A 288 16.04 17.01 -5.10
N ASP A 289 15.23 16.99 -6.15
CA ASP A 289 15.64 17.29 -7.54
C ASP A 289 16.89 16.51 -7.97
N GLY A 290 16.90 15.20 -7.68
CA GLY A 290 18.03 14.30 -7.97
C GLY A 290 19.27 14.50 -7.09
N ASN A 291 19.25 15.44 -6.15
CA ASN A 291 20.37 15.75 -5.28
C ASN A 291 20.13 15.29 -3.85
N HIS A 292 21.19 14.78 -3.21
CA HIS A 292 21.15 14.47 -1.77
C HIS A 292 21.27 15.76 -0.95
N LYS A 293 20.26 16.04 -0.12
CA LYS A 293 20.28 17.09 0.89
C LYS A 293 20.32 16.43 2.26
N THR A 294 21.17 16.92 3.14
CA THR A 294 21.29 16.43 4.52
C THR A 294 21.12 17.57 5.51
N MET A 295 20.58 17.25 6.69
CA MET A 295 20.50 18.17 7.81
C MET A 295 20.79 17.43 9.11
N SER A 296 21.34 18.13 10.10
CA SER A 296 21.47 17.64 11.47
C SER A 296 21.06 18.75 12.44
N LEU A 297 20.27 18.39 13.43
CA LEU A 297 19.70 19.29 14.42
C LEU A 297 19.96 18.73 15.81
N ALA A 298 20.64 19.49 16.67
CA ALA A 298 20.91 19.13 18.06
C ALA A 298 20.41 20.24 19.01
N PRO A 299 19.74 19.91 20.12
CA PRO A 299 19.44 20.87 21.16
C PRO A 299 20.77 21.37 21.76
N GLY A 300 21.01 22.68 21.71
CA GLY A 300 22.27 23.31 22.14
C GLY A 300 23.13 23.89 21.01
N TYR A 301 22.78 23.67 19.74
CA TYR A 301 23.33 24.47 18.64
C TYR A 301 22.62 25.83 18.59
N GLY A 302 23.15 26.79 19.35
CA GLY A 302 22.72 28.19 19.33
C GLY A 302 23.91 29.11 19.62
N PRO A 303 23.84 30.41 19.28
CA PRO A 303 24.97 31.35 19.38
C PRO A 303 25.54 31.52 20.80
N VAL A 304 24.92 30.94 21.82
CA VAL A 304 25.28 31.07 23.24
C VAL A 304 26.02 29.83 23.78
N TYR A 305 26.01 28.68 23.08
CA TYR A 305 26.63 27.43 23.57
C TYR A 305 27.65 26.90 22.56
N THR A 306 28.93 26.98 22.93
CA THR A 306 30.07 26.75 22.03
C THR A 306 30.58 25.30 21.95
N HIS A 307 29.91 24.28 22.50
CA HIS A 307 30.55 22.95 22.59
C HIS A 307 29.62 21.78 22.24
N GLY A 308 29.47 21.51 20.94
CA GLY A 308 29.19 20.17 20.39
C GLY A 308 27.83 19.53 20.73
N PHE A 309 27.72 18.22 20.43
CA PHE A 309 26.52 17.43 20.72
C PHE A 309 26.43 17.13 22.21
N VAL A 310 25.31 17.49 22.84
CA VAL A 310 25.09 17.29 24.28
C VAL A 310 24.66 15.84 24.55
N ARG A 311 25.38 15.14 25.43
CA ARG A 311 24.95 13.83 25.92
C ARG A 311 23.72 13.99 26.84
N GLY A 312 22.70 13.16 26.63
CA GLY A 312 21.45 13.23 27.38
C GLY A 312 20.55 12.00 27.18
N GLN A 313 19.49 11.88 27.97
CA GLN A 313 18.42 10.91 27.74
C GLN A 313 17.37 11.48 26.78
N THR A 314 16.57 10.59 26.17
CA THR A 314 15.48 10.92 25.26
C THR A 314 14.66 12.12 25.77
N THR A 315 14.78 13.25 25.08
CA THR A 315 14.17 14.51 25.51
C THR A 315 12.71 14.60 25.07
N LYS A 316 11.93 15.51 25.67
CA LYS A 316 10.58 15.86 25.17
C LYS A 316 10.59 16.24 23.69
N LEU A 317 11.71 16.75 23.17
CA LEU A 317 11.91 17.08 21.76
C LEU A 317 11.88 15.83 20.86
N TYR A 318 12.49 14.72 21.28
CA TYR A 318 12.39 13.47 20.53
C TYR A 318 10.94 13.01 20.40
N VAL A 319 10.20 13.00 21.52
CA VAL A 319 8.79 12.59 21.53
C VAL A 319 7.96 13.52 20.64
N ALA A 320 8.17 14.83 20.73
CA ALA A 320 7.49 15.81 19.89
C ALA A 320 7.85 15.67 18.39
N LEU A 321 9.10 15.37 18.05
CA LEU A 321 9.53 15.09 16.67
C LEU A 321 8.90 13.80 16.14
N ILE A 322 8.92 12.72 16.93
CA ILE A 322 8.23 11.47 16.61
C ILE A 322 6.74 11.73 16.36
N GLU A 323 6.09 12.47 17.25
CA GLU A 323 4.66 12.79 17.14
C GLU A 323 4.36 13.66 15.90
N ALA A 324 5.18 14.67 15.64
CA ALA A 324 5.03 15.57 14.50
C ALA A 324 5.38 14.93 13.14
N LEU A 325 6.31 13.96 13.12
CA LEU A 325 6.76 13.29 11.90
C LEU A 325 5.98 12.00 11.61
N ASN A 326 5.37 11.35 12.62
CA ASN A 326 4.50 10.18 12.45
C ASN A 326 3.04 10.57 12.17
N THR A 327 2.79 11.69 11.51
CA THR A 327 1.44 12.16 11.24
C THR A 327 0.77 11.41 10.08
N THR A 328 -0.45 10.93 10.34
CA THR A 328 -1.52 10.50 9.42
C THR A 328 -1.59 9.01 9.00
N ALA A 329 -1.62 8.10 9.98
CA ALA A 329 -2.15 6.75 9.78
C ALA A 329 -3.55 6.62 10.41
N SER A 330 -4.57 6.29 9.60
CA SER A 330 -5.93 6.01 10.08
C SER A 330 -6.49 4.72 9.46
N ARG A 331 -7.56 4.16 10.01
CA ARG A 331 -8.27 3.02 9.37
C ARG A 331 -8.77 3.31 7.95
N ASN A 332 -8.88 4.59 7.60
CA ASN A 332 -9.45 5.05 6.34
C ASN A 332 -8.39 5.27 5.26
N TYR A 333 -7.15 5.54 5.67
CA TYR A 333 -6.02 5.80 4.80
C TYR A 333 -4.72 5.67 5.59
N LEU A 334 -3.75 4.98 5.00
CA LEU A 334 -2.40 4.88 5.52
C LEU A 334 -1.50 5.77 4.67
N HIS A 335 -0.75 6.65 5.32
CA HIS A 335 0.34 7.39 4.70
C HIS A 335 1.67 6.88 5.30
N PRO A 336 2.13 5.67 4.89
CA PRO A 336 3.19 4.96 5.60
C PRO A 336 4.57 5.63 5.51
N PHE A 337 4.78 6.44 4.48
CA PHE A 337 6.03 7.12 4.18
C PHE A 337 5.80 8.63 4.11
N PRO A 338 6.73 9.47 4.57
CA PRO A 338 6.53 10.93 4.53
C PRO A 338 6.55 11.52 3.11
N SER A 339 7.21 10.85 2.16
CA SER A 339 7.26 11.25 0.75
C SER A 339 6.24 10.49 -0.08
N LEU A 340 5.51 11.21 -0.94
CA LEU A 340 4.67 10.58 -1.98
C LEU A 340 5.58 9.96 -3.03
N TYR A 341 5.60 8.63 -3.08
CA TYR A 341 6.29 7.89 -4.12
C TYR A 341 5.29 7.46 -5.19
N ILE A 342 5.45 7.97 -6.41
CA ILE A 342 4.72 7.50 -7.58
C ILE A 342 5.66 6.58 -8.34
N ARG A 343 5.37 5.29 -8.31
CA ARG A 343 6.10 4.33 -9.13
C ARG A 343 5.71 4.53 -10.59
N HIS A 344 6.64 5.04 -11.39
CA HIS A 344 6.52 4.95 -12.84
C HIS A 344 6.79 3.49 -13.22
N LEU A 345 5.76 2.79 -13.71
CA LEU A 345 5.88 1.43 -14.24
C LEU A 345 6.53 1.44 -15.61
#